data_AF-A0A820RTV2-F1
#
_entry.id   AF-A0A820RTV2-F1
#
_cell.length_a   1.000
_cell.length_b   1.000
_cell.length_c   1.000
_cell.angle_alpha   90.00
_cell.angle_beta   90.00
_cell.angle_gamma   90.00
#
_symmetry.space_group_name_H-M   'P 1'
#
loop_
_entity.id
_entity.type
_entity.pdbx_description
1 polymer ?
#
loop_
_entity_poly.entity_id
_entity_poly.type
_entity_poly.pdbx_seq_one_letter_code
_entity_poly.pdbx_strand_id
1 'polypeptide(L)' 'LAVTFLKHWKQKNAEITHRWDLMEFDEEENRPRPEFAIRTSTVEKNPVTGILEPYFPPRSRLYRIIGGIITLSVMVYTK' A
#
# COMPACT_ATOMS: atom_id res chain seq x y z
N LEU A 1 21.29 11.87 -15.38
CA LEU A 1 21.63 11.88 -13.94
C LEU A 1 20.46 11.42 -13.06
N ALA A 2 19.25 12.00 -13.16
CA ALA A 2 18.10 11.57 -12.36
C ALA A 2 17.66 10.11 -12.61
N VAL A 3 17.61 9.70 -13.88
CA VAL A 3 17.20 8.32 -14.26
C VAL A 3 18.22 7.27 -13.80
N THR A 4 19.52 7.58 -13.92
CA THR A 4 20.61 6.69 -13.48
C THR A 4 20.65 6.59 -11.96
N PHE A 5 20.42 7.69 -11.25
CA PHE A 5 20.27 7.70 -9.79
C PHE A 5 19.09 6.84 -9.34
N LEU A 6 17.90 7.02 -9.92
CA LEU A 6 16.71 6.22 -9.59
C LEU A 6 16.90 4.73 -9.89
N LYS A 7 17.58 4.40 -10.99
CA LYS A 7 17.91 3.01 -11.32
C LYS A 7 18.82 2.39 -10.27
N HIS A 8 19.89 3.10 -9.89
CA HIS A 8 20.83 2.63 -8.88
C HIS A 8 20.18 2.53 -7.50
N TRP A 9 19.35 3.51 -7.13
CA TRP A 9 18.58 3.51 -5.90
C TRP A 9 17.67 2.28 -5.78
N LYS A 10 16.91 1.96 -6.83
CA LYS A 10 16.06 0.75 -6.86
C LYS A 10 16.87 -0.53 -6.69
N GLN A 11 18.01 -0.64 -7.38
CA GLN A 11 18.90 -1.80 -7.25
C GLN A 11 19.48 -1.92 -5.84
N LYS A 12 19.90 -0.80 -5.23
CA LYS A 12 20.48 -0.80 -3.89
C LYS A 12 19.45 -1.19 -2.82
N ASN A 13 18.21 -0.71 -2.94
CA ASN A 13 17.13 -1.11 -2.04
C ASN A 13 16.84 -2.60 -2.13
N ALA A 14 16.73 -3.17 -3.34
CA ALA A 14 16.53 -4.60 -3.51
C ALA A 14 17.65 -5.44 -2.87
N GLU A 15 18.91 -5.00 -3.01
CA GLU A 15 20.06 -5.67 -2.38
C GLU A 15 20.02 -5.59 -0.84
N ILE A 16 19.58 -4.46 -0.27
CA ILE A 16 19.43 -4.31 1.19
C ILE A 16 18.29 -5.19 1.70
N THR A 17 17.12 -5.16 1.06
CA THR A 17 15.96 -5.99 1.41
C THR A 17 16.32 -7.47 1.38
N HIS A 18 17.05 -7.92 0.35
CA HIS A 18 17.51 -9.30 0.27
C HIS A 18 18.53 -9.63 1.37
N ARG A 19 19.49 -8.75 1.65
CA ARG A 19 20.48 -8.98 2.74
C ARG A 19 19.85 -9.05 4.12
N TRP A 20 18.79 -8.30 4.35
CA TRP A 20 18.09 -8.27 5.63
C TRP A 20 16.99 -9.33 5.74
N ASP A 21 16.85 -10.20 4.72
CA ASP A 21 15.82 -11.22 4.64
C ASP A 21 14.39 -10.65 4.77
N LEU A 22 14.19 -9.43 4.27
CA LEU A 22 12.92 -8.71 4.33
C LEU A 22 12.08 -8.88 3.06
N MET A 23 12.43 -9.83 2.20
CA MET A 23 11.72 -10.07 0.94
C MET A 23 10.28 -10.56 1.19
N GLU A 24 10.07 -11.33 2.26
CA GLU A 24 8.78 -11.91 2.65
C GLU A 24 8.13 -11.16 3.83
N PHE A 25 8.89 -10.28 4.49
CA PHE A 25 8.44 -9.50 5.64
C PHE A 25 7.21 -8.61 5.35
N ASP A 26 7.08 -8.14 4.10
CA ASP A 26 5.93 -7.32 3.70
C ASP A 26 4.62 -8.13 3.74
N GLU A 27 4.63 -9.43 3.42
CA GLU A 27 3.42 -10.25 3.52
C GLU A 27 3.06 -10.60 4.97
N GLU A 28 4.06 -10.77 5.84
CA GLU A 28 3.89 -11.21 7.23
C GLU A 28 3.49 -10.07 8.18
N GLU A 29 4.00 -8.84 7.99
CA GLU A 29 3.76 -7.70 8.88
C GLU A 29 2.60 -6.78 8.44
N ASN A 30 2.04 -6.95 7.24
CA ASN A 30 0.84 -6.21 6.79
C ASN A 30 -0.45 -6.64 7.51
N ARG A 31 -0.39 -6.97 8.82
CA ARG A 31 -1.57 -6.93 9.66
C ARG A 31 -2.18 -5.53 9.55
N PRO A 32 -3.48 -5.41 9.23
CA PRO A 32 -4.10 -4.11 9.10
C PRO A 32 -3.91 -3.37 10.43
N ARG A 33 -3.31 -2.16 10.37
CA ARG A 33 -3.14 -1.32 11.56
C ARG A 33 -4.47 -1.30 12.34
N PRO A 34 -4.45 -1.38 13.68
CA PRO A 34 -5.66 -1.60 14.47
C PRO A 34 -6.76 -0.56 14.18
N GLU A 35 -6.39 0.69 13.91
CA GLU A 35 -7.31 1.76 13.50
C GLU A 35 -8.06 1.48 12.18
N PHE A 36 -7.42 0.76 11.26
CA PHE A 36 -8.03 0.34 10.00
C PHE A 36 -8.94 -0.87 10.20
N ALA A 37 -8.50 -1.87 10.99
CA ALA A 37 -9.31 -3.06 11.29
C ALA A 37 -10.67 -2.71 11.91
N ILE A 38 -10.71 -1.73 12.82
CA ILE A 38 -11.95 -1.25 13.48
C ILE A 38 -12.94 -0.62 12.49
N ARG A 39 -12.46 0.01 11.41
CA ARG A 39 -13.28 0.73 10.43
C ARG A 39 -13.79 -0.16 9.29
N THR A 40 -13.49 -1.44 9.33
CA THR A 40 -13.81 -2.37 8.25
C THR A 40 -15.22 -2.92 8.44
N SER A 41 -16.09 -2.71 7.45
CA SER A 41 -17.45 -3.27 7.45
C SER A 41 -17.52 -4.69 6.85
N THR A 42 -16.41 -5.18 6.27
CA THR A 42 -16.37 -6.42 5.48
C THR A 42 -15.20 -7.29 5.93
N VAL A 43 -15.44 -8.59 6.07
CA VAL A 43 -14.42 -9.60 6.41
C VAL A 43 -14.38 -10.60 5.25
N GLU A 44 -13.20 -10.92 4.76
CA GLU A 44 -13.01 -11.91 3.69
C GLU A 44 -11.97 -12.94 4.11
N LYS A 45 -12.08 -14.16 3.57
CA LYS A 45 -11.11 -15.21 3.81
C LYS A 45 -9.91 -14.99 2.91
N ASN A 46 -8.73 -14.84 3.50
CA ASN A 46 -7.48 -14.74 2.75
C ASN A 46 -7.25 -16.06 1.97
N PRO A 47 -7.05 -16.02 0.64
CA PRO A 47 -6.90 -17.24 -0.17
C PRO A 47 -5.59 -17.98 0.09
N VAL A 48 -4.59 -17.33 0.70
CA VAL A 48 -3.27 -17.91 0.98
C VAL A 48 -3.23 -18.51 2.39
N THR A 49 -3.63 -17.75 3.40
CA THR A 49 -3.57 -18.19 4.82
C THR A 49 -4.84 -18.88 5.30
N GLY A 50 -5.97 -18.67 4.62
CA GLY A 50 -7.27 -19.23 5.00
C GLY A 50 -7.91 -18.56 6.23
N ILE A 51 -7.30 -17.53 6.79
CA ILE A 51 -7.78 -16.80 7.96
C ILE A 51 -8.82 -15.76 7.51
N LEU A 52 -9.84 -15.53 8.35
CA LEU A 52 -10.80 -14.44 8.14
C LEU A 52 -10.16 -13.12 8.58
N GLU A 53 -9.88 -12.27 7.60
CA GLU A 53 -9.20 -10.99 7.81
C GLU A 53 -10.09 -9.83 7.35
N PRO A 54 -10.02 -8.65 7.99
CA PRO A 54 -10.73 -7.47 7.53
C PRO A 54 -10.29 -7.12 6.09
N TYR A 55 -11.22 -7.12 5.16
CA TYR A 55 -10.92 -6.91 3.74
C TYR A 55 -11.44 -5.57 3.25
N PHE A 56 -10.56 -4.85 2.53
CA PHE A 56 -10.91 -3.59 1.88
C PHE A 56 -11.08 -3.81 0.39
N PRO A 57 -12.30 -3.69 -0.15
CA PRO A 57 -12.51 -3.89 -1.57
C PRO A 57 -11.72 -2.86 -2.38
N PRO A 58 -10.95 -3.27 -3.40
CA PRO A 58 -10.05 -2.38 -4.14
C PRO A 58 -10.78 -1.22 -4.81
N ARG A 59 -12.06 -1.41 -5.16
CA ARG A 59 -12.93 -0.37 -5.72
C ARG A 59 -13.14 0.79 -4.76
N SER A 60 -13.39 0.52 -3.47
CA SER A 60 -13.60 1.59 -2.48
C SER A 60 -12.32 2.39 -2.23
N ARG A 61 -11.17 1.72 -2.23
CA ARG A 61 -9.84 2.37 -2.15
C ARG A 61 -9.58 3.28 -3.35
N LEU A 62 -9.93 2.82 -4.55
CA LEU A 62 -9.77 3.59 -5.79
C LEU A 62 -10.59 4.88 -5.76
N TYR A 63 -11.86 4.83 -5.34
CA TYR A 63 -12.68 6.05 -5.22
C TYR A 63 -12.10 7.06 -4.24
N ARG A 64 -11.50 6.63 -3.12
CA ARG A 64 -10.82 7.52 -2.17
C ARG A 64 -9.59 8.19 -2.79
N ILE A 65 -8.80 7.45 -3.54
CA ILE A 65 -7.62 7.99 -4.25
C ILE A 65 -8.05 9.03 -5.27
N ILE A 66 -9.06 8.72 -6.09
CA ILE A 66 -9.61 9.63 -7.10
C ILE A 66 -10.16 10.90 -6.42
N GLY A 67 -10.92 10.75 -5.33
CA GLY A 67 -11.40 11.90 -4.55
C GLY A 67 -10.27 12.80 -4.07
N GLY A 68 -9.20 12.22 -3.53
CA GLY A 68 -8.01 12.98 -3.10
C GLY A 68 -7.33 13.72 -4.25
N ILE A 69 -7.18 13.07 -5.42
CA ILE A 69 -6.64 13.71 -6.63
C ILE A 69 -7.51 14.90 -7.05
N ILE A 70 -8.84 14.72 -7.09
CA ILE A 70 -9.79 15.79 -7.43
C ILE A 70 -9.66 16.96 -6.46
N THR A 71 -9.64 16.70 -5.15
CA THR A 71 -9.49 17.76 -4.14
C THR A 71 -8.20 18.54 -4.33
N LEU A 72 -7.07 17.87 -4.55
CA LEU A 72 -5.79 18.54 -4.81
C LEU A 72 -5.81 19.34 -6.10
N SER A 73 -6.37 18.79 -7.18
CA SER A 73 -6.55 19.51 -8.44
C SER A 73 -7.37 20.79 -8.23
N VAL A 74 -8.52 20.71 -7.57
CA VAL A 74 -9.36 21.88 -7.28
C VAL A 74 -8.59 22.92 -6.45
N MET A 75 -7.85 22.50 -5.42
CA MET A 75 -7.02 23.42 -4.62
C MET A 75 -5.93 24.13 -5.46
N VAL A 76 -5.35 23.45 -6.45
CA VAL A 76 -4.34 24.05 -7.36
C VAL A 76 -4.98 24.98 -8.39
N TYR A 77 -6.14 24.63 -8.95
CA TYR A 77 -6.84 25.43 -9.97
C TYR A 77 -7.59 26.64 -9.41
N THR A 78 -7.95 26.62 -8.13
CA THR A 78 -8.65 27.74 -7.46
C THR A 78 -7.67 28.74 -6.83
N LYS A 79 -6.37 28.62 -7.11
CA LYS A 79 -5.32 29.57 -6.74
C LYS A 79 -4.96 30.44 -7.93
#